data_AF-A0AA38IFD2-F1
#
_entry.id   AF-A0AA38IFD2-F1
#
_cell.length_a   1.000
_cell.length_b   1.000
_cell.length_c   1.000
_cell.angle_alpha   90.00
_cell.angle_beta   90.00
_cell.angle_gamma   90.00
#
_symmetry.space_group_name_H-M   'P 1'
#
loop_
_entity.id
_entity.type
_entity.pdbx_description
1 polymer ?
#
loop_
_entity_poly.entity_id
_entity_poly.type
_entity_poly.pdbx_seq_one_letter_code
_entity_poly.pdbx_strand_id
1 'polypeptide(L)'
;MSAYEKSCPIKKEGLGKGTPCWNRRLNLLQSGLKKLFNRAKNTKKTEDWEAYKEHRKEFQKELRKRKRETWSSFYSDITAARLKGVLSKDYTHQPGFLKKEDGTVTVTLEESAQLLLQTMFTGSTKIAFHSKRDVAGTQPSPKD
;
A
#
# COMPACT_ATOMS: atom_id res chain seq x y z
N MET A 1 -19.47 -7.36 18.64
CA MET A 1 -18.69 -7.49 17.38
C MET A 1 -17.62 -6.42 17.39
N SER A 2 -16.36 -6.84 17.50
CA SER A 2 -15.23 -5.93 17.71
C SER A 2 -15.04 -5.04 16.48
N ALA A 3 -14.72 -3.75 16.67
CA ALA A 3 -14.37 -2.84 15.57
C ALA A 3 -13.27 -3.44 14.67
N TYR A 4 -12.39 -4.24 15.26
CA TYR A 4 -11.36 -5.01 14.57
C TYR A 4 -11.92 -6.01 13.54
N GLU A 5 -12.96 -6.78 13.90
CA GLU A 5 -13.55 -7.79 13.01
C GLU A 5 -14.29 -7.14 11.85
N LYS A 6 -14.89 -5.97 12.07
CA LYS A 6 -15.56 -5.17 11.03
C LYS A 6 -14.55 -4.54 10.07
N SER A 7 -13.44 -4.02 10.58
CA SER A 7 -12.40 -3.38 9.76
C SER A 7 -11.41 -4.35 9.11
N CYS A 8 -11.30 -5.59 9.61
CA CYS A 8 -10.35 -6.61 9.13
C CYS A 8 -11.02 -7.97 8.91
N PRO A 9 -11.82 -8.16 7.85
CA PRO A 9 -12.36 -9.47 7.54
C PRO A 9 -11.24 -10.47 7.22
N ILE A 10 -11.32 -11.67 7.80
CA ILE A 10 -10.37 -12.77 7.57
C ILE A 10 -10.47 -13.17 6.09
N LYS A 11 -9.39 -12.96 5.32
CA LYS A 11 -9.33 -13.33 3.91
C LYS A 11 -8.83 -14.75 3.73
N LYS A 12 -9.44 -15.45 2.77
CA LYS A 12 -8.88 -16.66 2.17
C LYS A 12 -7.70 -16.26 1.28
N GLU A 13 -6.64 -17.06 1.28
CA GLU A 13 -5.43 -16.82 0.49
C GLU A 13 -5.79 -16.64 -0.99
N GLY A 14 -5.50 -15.45 -1.52
CA GLY A 14 -5.73 -15.13 -2.93
C GLY A 14 -4.70 -15.82 -3.83
N LEU A 15 -5.17 -16.34 -4.97
CA LEU A 15 -4.37 -17.02 -5.99
C LEU A 15 -3.13 -16.21 -6.44
N GLY A 16 -1.95 -16.78 -6.20
CA GLY A 16 -0.75 -16.64 -7.04
C GLY A 16 0.14 -15.41 -6.86
N LYS A 17 1.45 -15.66 -6.72
CA LYS A 17 2.58 -14.71 -6.62
C LYS A 17 2.87 -13.94 -7.94
N GLY A 18 1.83 -13.49 -8.66
CA GLY A 18 2.00 -12.61 -9.81
C GLY A 18 2.07 -11.17 -9.36
N THR A 19 3.02 -10.38 -9.88
CA THR A 19 3.07 -8.94 -9.60
C THR A 19 1.73 -8.31 -10.08
N PRO A 20 0.91 -7.72 -9.19
CA PRO A 20 -0.50 -7.40 -9.47
C PRO A 20 -0.75 -6.50 -10.69
N CYS A 21 0.25 -5.71 -11.10
CA CYS A 21 0.14 -4.79 -12.21
C CYS A 21 0.50 -5.40 -13.58
N TRP A 22 0.99 -6.64 -13.64
CA TRP A 22 1.32 -7.34 -14.88
C TRP A 22 0.20 -8.26 -15.32
N ASN A 23 -0.20 -8.15 -16.58
CA ASN A 23 -1.26 -8.97 -17.14
C ASN A 23 -0.87 -9.49 -18.54
N ARG A 24 -1.67 -10.43 -19.05
CA ARG A 24 -1.48 -11.02 -20.38
C ARG A 24 -1.42 -9.95 -21.48
N ARG A 25 -2.23 -8.90 -21.40
CA ARG A 25 -2.26 -7.81 -22.40
C ARG A 25 -0.95 -7.02 -22.46
N LEU A 26 -0.37 -6.68 -21.31
CA LEU A 26 0.91 -5.99 -21.20
C LEU A 26 2.05 -6.86 -21.73
N ASN A 27 2.02 -8.17 -21.47
CA ASN A 27 3.00 -9.10 -22.02
C ASN A 27 2.91 -9.16 -23.56
N LEU A 28 1.69 -9.25 -24.11
CA LEU A 28 1.46 -9.21 -25.56
C LEU A 28 1.97 -7.91 -26.18
N LEU A 29 1.68 -6.77 -25.54
CA LEU A 29 2.13 -5.46 -25.99
C LEU A 29 3.67 -5.33 -25.91
N GLN A 30 4.32 -5.89 -24.89
CA GLN A 30 5.79 -5.91 -24.83
C GLN A 30 6.40 -6.75 -25.95
N SER A 31 5.85 -7.94 -26.21
CA SER A 31 6.31 -8.80 -27.30
C SER A 31 6.14 -8.11 -28.66
N GLY A 32 4.99 -7.46 -28.90
CA GLY A 32 4.73 -6.66 -30.11
C GLY A 32 5.71 -5.50 -30.25
N LEU A 33 5.99 -4.79 -29.16
CA LEU A 33 6.93 -3.67 -29.13
C LEU A 33 8.34 -4.08 -29.56
N LYS A 34 8.84 -5.22 -29.05
CA LYS A 34 10.15 -5.78 -29.44
C LYS A 34 10.20 -6.13 -30.93
N LYS A 35 9.14 -6.74 -31.45
CA LYS A 35 9.05 -7.10 -32.89
C LYS A 35 9.07 -5.85 -33.78
N LEU A 36 8.26 -4.85 -33.46
CA LEU A 36 8.18 -3.60 -34.23
C LEU A 36 9.49 -2.81 -34.13
N PHE A 37 10.13 -2.79 -32.97
CA PHE A 37 11.45 -2.15 -32.82
C PHE A 37 12.51 -2.83 -33.71
N ASN A 38 12.57 -4.16 -33.69
CA ASN A 38 13.51 -4.91 -34.52
C ASN A 38 13.23 -4.70 -36.02
N ARG A 39 11.95 -4.67 -36.41
CA ARG A 39 11.54 -4.37 -37.80
C ARG A 39 11.96 -2.97 -38.22
N ALA A 40 11.64 -1.95 -37.43
CA ALA A 40 12.03 -0.56 -37.72
C ALA A 40 13.55 -0.37 -37.80
N LYS A 41 14.30 -1.06 -36.91
CA LYS A 41 15.77 -1.07 -36.93
C LYS A 41 16.34 -1.69 -38.21
N ASN A 42 15.75 -2.79 -38.68
CA ASN A 42 16.23 -3.52 -39.86
C ASN A 42 15.86 -2.81 -41.17
N THR A 43 14.60 -2.39 -41.30
CA THR A 43 14.06 -1.83 -42.54
C THR A 43 14.39 -0.34 -42.70
N LYS A 44 14.65 0.38 -41.59
CA LYS A 44 14.98 1.82 -41.53
C LYS A 44 13.95 2.74 -42.22
N LYS A 45 12.75 2.25 -42.50
CA LYS A 45 11.66 3.03 -43.08
C LYS A 45 10.97 3.87 -42.01
N THR A 46 10.56 5.06 -42.39
CA THR A 46 9.81 5.98 -41.52
C THR A 46 8.49 5.36 -41.06
N GLU A 47 7.78 4.66 -41.94
CA GLU A 47 6.51 3.97 -41.65
C GLU A 47 6.64 2.94 -40.51
N ASP A 48 7.70 2.12 -40.53
CA ASP A 48 7.93 1.11 -39.48
C ASP A 48 8.25 1.77 -38.12
N TRP A 49 8.93 2.94 -38.13
CA TRP A 49 9.16 3.73 -36.93
C TRP A 49 7.89 4.38 -36.39
N GLU A 50 6.98 4.81 -37.26
CA GLU A 50 5.68 5.35 -36.87
C GLU A 50 4.81 4.26 -36.23
N ALA A 51 4.72 3.07 -36.85
CA ALA A 51 4.04 1.92 -36.28
C ALA A 51 4.59 1.53 -34.89
N TYR A 52 5.91 1.56 -34.72
CA TYR A 52 6.54 1.36 -33.40
C TYR A 52 6.13 2.43 -32.38
N LYS A 53 6.12 3.71 -32.77
CA LYS A 53 5.74 4.83 -31.88
C LYS A 53 4.27 4.70 -31.44
N GLU A 54 3.36 4.36 -32.34
CA GLU A 54 1.95 4.16 -32.01
C GLU A 54 1.76 3.00 -31.03
N HIS A 55 2.38 1.85 -31.32
CA HIS A 55 2.31 0.68 -30.44
C HIS A 55 2.95 0.96 -29.07
N ARG A 56 4.00 1.79 -29.01
CA ARG A 56 4.60 2.27 -27.75
C ARG A 56 3.63 3.13 -26.95
N LYS A 57 2.87 4.01 -27.60
CA LYS A 57 1.85 4.84 -26.94
C LYS A 57 0.76 3.96 -26.33
N GLU A 58 0.28 2.95 -27.05
CA GLU A 58 -0.71 2.00 -26.52
C GLU A 58 -0.18 1.23 -25.31
N PHE A 59 1.04 0.70 -25.40
CA PHE A 59 1.70 0.03 -24.28
C PHE A 59 1.76 0.91 -23.03
N GLN A 60 2.20 2.16 -23.17
CA GLN A 60 2.27 3.08 -22.03
C GLN A 60 0.88 3.44 -21.48
N LYS A 61 -0.13 3.57 -22.35
CA LYS A 61 -1.52 3.83 -21.93
C LYS A 61 -2.05 2.69 -21.07
N GLU A 62 -1.89 1.45 -21.51
CA GLU A 62 -2.31 0.28 -20.75
C GLU A 62 -1.51 0.16 -19.44
N LEU A 63 -0.20 0.44 -19.47
CA LEU A 63 0.62 0.42 -18.26
C LEU A 63 0.15 1.43 -17.22
N ARG A 64 -0.17 2.67 -17.63
CA ARG A 64 -0.71 3.70 -16.73
C ARG A 64 -2.08 3.29 -16.18
N LYS A 65 -2.96 2.76 -17.03
CA LYS A 65 -4.28 2.25 -16.63
C LYS A 65 -4.14 1.16 -15.58
N ARG A 66 -3.29 0.16 -15.84
CA ARG A 66 -3.10 -0.99 -14.93
C ARG A 66 -2.44 -0.61 -13.62
N LYS A 67 -1.45 0.28 -13.64
CA LYS A 67 -0.90 0.84 -12.41
C LYS A 67 -2.00 1.53 -11.58
N ARG A 68 -2.83 2.35 -12.21
CA ARG A 68 -3.95 3.04 -11.54
C ARG A 68 -4.97 2.05 -10.98
N GLU A 69 -5.39 1.05 -11.75
CA GLU A 69 -6.34 0.01 -11.31
C GLU A 69 -5.77 -0.80 -10.15
N THR A 70 -4.50 -1.20 -10.25
CA THR A 70 -3.81 -1.94 -9.18
C THR A 70 -3.74 -1.10 -7.91
N TRP A 71 -3.41 0.18 -8.03
CA TRP A 71 -3.36 1.11 -6.90
C TRP A 71 -4.76 1.31 -6.31
N SER A 72 -5.76 1.59 -7.15
CA SER A 72 -7.15 1.76 -6.70
C SER A 72 -7.68 0.53 -5.97
N SER A 73 -7.43 -0.67 -6.52
CA SER A 73 -7.80 -1.94 -5.90
C SER A 73 -7.01 -2.22 -4.63
N PHE A 74 -5.75 -1.77 -4.56
CA PHE A 74 -4.94 -1.87 -3.36
C PHE A 74 -5.59 -1.07 -2.24
N TYR A 75 -5.88 0.22 -2.43
CA TYR A 75 -6.47 1.09 -1.40
C TYR A 75 -7.88 0.68 -0.99
N SER A 76 -8.72 0.23 -1.93
CA SER A 76 -10.07 -0.26 -1.59
C SER A 76 -10.04 -1.50 -0.69
N ASP A 77 -8.89 -2.18 -0.62
CA ASP A 77 -8.71 -3.48 0.01
C ASP A 77 -7.63 -3.48 1.11
N ILE A 78 -7.22 -2.29 1.59
CA ILE A 78 -6.30 -2.12 2.72
C ILE A 78 -7.02 -2.48 4.02
N THR A 79 -6.60 -3.57 4.65
CA THR A 79 -6.97 -3.93 6.02
C THR A 79 -5.89 -3.46 7.01
N ALA A 80 -6.21 -3.35 8.30
CA ALA A 80 -5.23 -2.99 9.34
C ALA A 80 -3.96 -3.84 9.30
N ALA A 81 -4.13 -5.14 9.07
CA ALA A 81 -3.04 -6.10 9.04
C ALA A 81 -2.08 -5.84 7.87
N ARG A 82 -2.61 -5.47 6.70
CA ARG A 82 -1.82 -5.07 5.54
C ARG A 82 -1.13 -3.73 5.77
N LEU A 83 -1.84 -2.75 6.34
CA LEU A 83 -1.26 -1.45 6.67
C LEU A 83 -0.10 -1.60 7.66
N LYS A 84 -0.30 -2.38 8.73
CA LYS A 84 0.77 -2.75 9.66
C LYS A 84 1.95 -3.37 8.92
N GLY A 85 1.70 -4.34 8.02
CA GLY A 85 2.76 -4.99 7.25
C GLY A 85 3.57 -4.04 6.36
N VAL A 86 2.91 -3.07 5.71
CA VAL A 86 3.57 -2.03 4.89
C VAL A 86 4.38 -1.08 5.77
N LEU A 87 3.74 -0.52 6.81
CA LEU A 87 4.40 0.40 7.75
C LEU A 87 5.55 -0.26 8.52
N SER A 88 5.49 -1.57 8.76
CA SER A 88 6.56 -2.31 9.46
C SER A 88 7.75 -2.65 8.55
N LYS A 89 7.58 -2.64 7.22
CA LYS A 89 8.63 -2.99 6.26
C LYS A 89 9.39 -1.77 5.75
N ASP A 90 8.70 -0.66 5.55
CA ASP A 90 9.27 0.51 4.87
C ASP A 90 9.71 1.58 5.89
N TYR A 91 10.86 1.39 6.54
CA TYR A 91 11.46 2.44 7.39
C TYR A 91 11.81 3.72 6.58
N THR A 92 12.01 3.58 5.27
CA THR A 92 12.32 4.69 4.35
C THR A 92 11.10 5.47 3.86
N HIS A 93 9.88 4.93 4.02
CA HIS A 93 8.63 5.57 3.59
C HIS A 93 7.64 5.67 4.75
N GLN A 94 8.12 6.21 5.87
CA GLN A 94 7.23 6.62 6.94
C GLN A 94 6.12 7.54 6.36
N PRO A 95 4.86 7.34 6.77
CA PRO A 95 3.78 8.22 6.35
C PRO A 95 4.19 9.64 6.73
N GLY A 96 4.31 10.50 5.72
CA GLY A 96 4.65 11.90 5.93
C GLY A 96 3.55 12.60 6.74
N PHE A 97 3.62 13.92 6.76
CA PHE A 97 2.60 14.71 7.44
C PHE A 97 1.26 14.61 6.69
N LEU A 98 0.22 14.20 7.42
CA LEU A 98 -1.13 14.02 6.90
C LEU A 98 -1.99 15.25 7.24
N LYS A 99 -2.93 15.56 6.35
CA LYS A 99 -3.89 16.64 6.57
C LYS A 99 -5.10 16.11 7.35
N LYS A 100 -5.42 16.78 8.46
CA LYS A 100 -6.61 16.53 9.27
C LYS A 100 -7.85 17.12 8.58
N GLU A 101 -9.03 16.69 8.99
CA GLU A 101 -10.31 17.20 8.48
C GLU A 101 -10.49 18.71 8.79
N ASP A 102 -9.90 19.18 9.89
CA ASP A 102 -9.87 20.60 10.30
C ASP A 102 -8.94 21.48 9.43
N GLY A 103 -8.30 20.91 8.40
CA GLY A 103 -7.40 21.62 7.51
C GLY A 103 -5.96 21.77 8.00
N THR A 104 -5.69 21.44 9.27
CA THR A 104 -4.34 21.43 9.86
C THR A 104 -3.53 20.21 9.43
N VAL A 105 -2.20 20.32 9.43
CA VAL A 105 -1.28 19.24 9.07
C VAL A 105 -0.66 18.68 10.35
N THR A 106 -0.56 17.35 10.46
CA THR A 106 0.10 16.67 11.59
C THR A 106 1.58 17.07 11.63
N VAL A 107 2.12 17.37 12.81
CA VAL A 107 3.51 17.83 12.95
C VAL A 107 4.45 16.69 13.35
N THR A 108 3.89 15.63 13.92
CA THR A 108 4.66 14.47 14.39
C THR A 108 4.17 13.20 13.72
N LEU A 109 5.07 12.22 13.59
CA LEU A 109 4.74 10.91 13.07
C LEU A 109 3.70 10.19 13.94
N GLU A 110 3.75 10.40 15.25
CA GLU A 110 2.76 9.83 16.18
C GLU A 110 1.36 10.38 15.90
N GLU A 111 1.23 11.69 15.65
CA GLU A 111 -0.04 12.30 15.26
C GLU A 111 -0.54 11.76 13.91
N SER A 112 0.35 11.62 12.92
CA SER A 112 0.01 10.99 11.63
C SER A 112 -0.52 9.56 11.82
N ALA A 113 0.15 8.77 12.66
CA ALA A 113 -0.23 7.39 12.94
C ALA A 113 -1.56 7.31 13.71
N GLN A 114 -1.78 8.20 14.68
CA GLN A 114 -3.04 8.28 15.44
C GLN A 114 -4.20 8.68 14.55
N LEU A 115 -4.02 9.66 13.67
CA LEU A 115 -5.02 10.07 12.68
C LEU A 115 -5.39 8.90 11.77
N LEU A 116 -4.39 8.19 11.23
CA LEU A 116 -4.62 6.99 10.41
C LEU A 116 -5.44 5.92 11.14
N LEU A 117 -5.13 5.68 12.42
CA LEU A 117 -5.87 4.70 13.22
C LEU A 117 -7.31 5.15 13.47
N GLN A 118 -7.55 6.43 13.81
CA GLN A 118 -8.89 6.94 14.04
C GLN A 118 -9.76 6.92 12.77
N THR A 119 -9.20 7.29 11.62
CA THR A 119 -9.92 7.30 10.34
C THR A 119 -10.25 5.88 9.87
N MET A 120 -9.35 4.91 10.07
CA MET A 120 -9.53 3.52 9.61
C MET A 120 -10.34 2.65 10.59
N PHE A 121 -10.28 2.97 11.89
CA PHE A 121 -10.97 2.26 12.97
C PHE A 121 -11.86 3.25 13.73
N THR A 122 -13.01 3.56 13.14
CA THR A 122 -14.01 4.42 13.78
C THR A 122 -14.48 3.75 15.09
N GLY A 123 -14.22 4.43 16.21
CA GLY A 123 -14.51 3.91 17.56
C GLY A 123 -13.33 3.25 18.29
N SER A 124 -12.10 3.27 17.75
CA SER A 124 -10.93 2.86 18.52
C SER A 124 -10.52 3.95 19.52
N THR A 125 -10.49 3.63 20.81
CA THR A 125 -9.99 4.50 21.87
C THR A 125 -8.59 4.09 22.31
N LYS A 126 -7.65 5.04 22.38
CA LYS A 126 -6.30 4.81 22.91
C LYS A 126 -6.42 4.43 24.39
N ILE A 127 -6.08 3.18 24.72
CA ILE A 127 -5.94 2.76 26.11
C ILE A 127 -4.54 3.18 26.56
N ALA A 128 -4.47 4.10 27.52
CA ALA A 128 -3.20 4.45 28.15
C ALA A 128 -2.70 3.23 28.94
N PHE A 129 -1.77 2.46 28.38
CA PHE A 129 -1.06 1.42 29.13
C PHE A 129 -0.22 2.10 30.21
N HIS A 130 -0.74 2.11 31.43
CA HIS A 130 0.06 2.38 32.61
C HIS A 130 0.93 1.14 32.80
N SER A 131 2.23 1.29 32.53
CA SER A 131 3.24 0.29 32.90
C SER A 131 3.10 0.04 34.40
N LYS A 132 2.58 -1.13 34.81
CA LYS A 132 2.74 -1.65 36.18
C LYS A 132 4.23 -1.97 36.39
N ARG A 133 5.01 -0.94 36.65
CA ARG A 133 6.17 -1.00 37.53
C ARG A 133 5.82 -0.08 38.69
N ASP A 134 6.18 -0.48 39.90
CA ASP A 134 5.95 0.23 41.18
C ASP A 134 4.67 -0.16 41.94
N VAL A 135 4.63 -1.40 42.45
CA VAL A 135 4.19 -1.66 43.85
C VAL A 135 4.95 -2.88 44.37
N ALA A 136 6.15 -2.68 44.91
CA ALA A 136 6.75 -3.60 45.86
C ALA A 136 6.40 -3.11 47.27
N GLY A 137 5.25 -3.55 47.77
CA GLY A 137 4.89 -3.39 49.17
C GLY A 137 5.58 -4.46 50.00
N THR A 138 6.72 -4.13 50.61
CA THR A 138 7.31 -4.97 51.66
C THR A 138 6.57 -4.69 52.97
N GLN A 139 5.71 -5.62 53.37
CA GLN A 139 5.14 -5.72 54.71
C GLN A 139 6.26 -6.01 55.74
N PRO A 140 6.28 -5.38 56.92
CA PRO A 140 7.14 -5.83 58.02
C PRO A 140 6.50 -7.02 58.75
N SER A 141 7.28 -8.09 58.92
CA SER A 141 6.90 -9.32 59.63
C SER A 141 6.68 -9.12 61.14
N PRO A 142 5.86 -9.96 61.80
CA PRO A 142 5.61 -9.91 63.24
C PRO A 142 6.79 -10.45 64.07
N LYS A 143 6.91 -9.91 65.28
CA LYS A 143 7.83 -10.35 66.34
C LYS A 143 7.21 -11.53 67.11
N ASP A 144 8.02 -12.54 67.40
CA ASP A 144 7.86 -13.39 68.58
C ASP A 144 8.82 -12.90 69.68
#